data_AF-A0AAW5EN57-F1
#
_entry.id   AF-A0AAW5EN57-F1
#
_cell.length_a   1.000
_cell.length_b   1.000
_cell.length_c   1.000
_cell.angle_alpha   90.00
_cell.angle_beta   90.00
_cell.angle_gamma   90.00
#
_symmetry.space_group_name_H-M   'P 1'
#
loop_
_entity.id
_entity.type
_entity.pdbx_description
1 polymer ?
#
loop_
_entity_poly.entity_id
_entity_poly.type
_entity_poly.pdbx_seq_one_letter_code
_entity_poly.pdbx_strand_id
1 'polypeptide(L)'
;MRKLGIYLVITLGAILLAPFVIDQLFFFFFLGKIPFTNISLPAILMVIFWAIIVPLAIILRKSLSALFWEFISIAGEIAQRRINRKIRYFTPNQKSELILLSIYLLSNMEKSEPYDEIESQKLAPSMT
;
A
#
# COMPACT_ATOMS: atom_id res chain seq x y z
N MET A 1 -4.99 -19.24 -1.32
CA MET A 1 -6.22 -19.67 -2.02
C MET A 1 -7.45 -18.77 -1.76
N ARG A 2 -7.75 -18.34 -0.52
CA ARG A 2 -8.99 -17.59 -0.19
C ARG A 2 -9.22 -16.31 -1.02
N LYS A 3 -8.18 -15.50 -1.25
CA LYS A 3 -8.29 -14.27 -2.05
C LYS A 3 -8.59 -14.54 -3.53
N LEU A 4 -8.02 -15.61 -4.08
CA LEU A 4 -8.21 -15.98 -5.49
C LEU A 4 -9.64 -16.47 -5.74
N GLY A 5 -10.21 -17.24 -4.81
CA GLY A 5 -11.62 -17.63 -4.85
C GLY A 5 -12.58 -16.44 -4.79
N ILE A 6 -12.28 -15.43 -3.96
CA ILE A 6 -13.09 -14.20 -3.88
C ILE A 6 -13.09 -13.45 -5.22
N TYR A 7 -11.91 -13.27 -5.84
CA TYR A 7 -11.85 -12.63 -7.16
C TYR A 7 -12.61 -13.41 -8.21
N LEU A 8 -12.52 -14.74 -8.20
CA LEU A 8 -13.26 -15.61 -9.12
C LEU A 8 -14.77 -15.47 -8.96
N VAL A 9 -15.28 -15.41 -7.73
CA VAL A 9 -16.72 -15.22 -7.48
C VAL A 9 -17.18 -13.83 -7.93
N ILE A 10 -16.37 -12.79 -7.67
CA ILE A 10 -16.68 -11.42 -8.11
C ILE A 10 -16.70 -11.33 -9.63
N THR A 11 -15.71 -11.91 -10.33
CA THR A 11 -15.67 -11.87 -11.80
C THR A 11 -16.80 -12.68 -12.41
N LEU A 12 -17.09 -13.87 -11.89
CA LEU A 12 -18.20 -14.70 -12.38
C LEU A 12 -19.54 -14.00 -12.16
N GLY A 13 -19.74 -13.39 -10.99
CA GLY A 13 -20.94 -12.61 -10.68
C GLY A 13 -21.09 -11.38 -11.58
N ALA A 14 -19.98 -10.68 -11.86
CA ALA A 14 -19.97 -9.55 -12.78
C ALA A 14 -20.33 -9.98 -14.21
N ILE A 15 -19.79 -11.10 -14.70
CA ILE A 15 -20.11 -11.64 -16.03
C ILE A 15 -21.58 -12.04 -16.11
N LEU A 16 -22.14 -12.64 -15.05
CA LEU A 16 -23.54 -13.04 -15.01
C LEU A 16 -24.49 -11.84 -14.99
N LEU A 17 -24.13 -10.76 -14.29
CA LEU A 17 -24.92 -9.53 -14.20
C LEU A 17 -24.75 -8.62 -15.43
N ALA A 18 -23.60 -8.68 -16.11
CA ALA A 18 -23.30 -7.85 -17.26
C ALA A 18 -24.40 -7.82 -18.33
N PRO A 19 -24.94 -8.96 -18.84
CA PRO A 19 -25.98 -8.91 -19.87
C PRO A 19 -27.24 -8.17 -19.39
N PHE A 20 -27.67 -8.40 -18.16
CA PHE A 20 -28.84 -7.70 -17.59
C PHE A 20 -28.63 -6.19 -17.50
N VAL A 21 -27.42 -5.76 -17.09
CA VAL A 21 -27.08 -4.33 -17.02
C VAL A 21 -26.97 -3.73 -18.42
N ILE A 22 -26.34 -4.43 -19.37
CA ILE A 22 -26.18 -3.98 -20.76
C ILE A 22 -27.54 -3.78 -21.42
N ASP A 23 -28.47 -4.73 -21.25
CA ASP A 23 -29.82 -4.64 -21.82
C ASP A 23 -30.57 -3.42 -21.25
N GLN A 24 -30.47 -3.17 -19.95
CA GLN A 24 -31.10 -2.00 -19.35
C GLN A 24 -30.48 -0.68 -19.81
N LEU A 25 -29.16 -0.62 -19.99
CA LEU A 25 -28.48 0.54 -20.56
C LEU A 25 -28.89 0.75 -22.02
N PHE A 26 -29.07 -0.32 -22.79
CA PHE A 26 -29.59 -0.25 -24.15
C PHE A 26 -31.00 0.37 -24.17
N PHE A 27 -31.91 -0.12 -23.33
CA PHE A 27 -33.26 0.47 -23.22
C PHE A 27 -33.24 1.93 -22.75
N PHE A 28 -32.28 2.30 -21.90
CA PHE A 28 -32.11 3.69 -21.50
C PHE A 28 -31.67 4.59 -22.65
N PHE A 29 -30.64 4.18 -23.39
CA PHE A 29 -30.10 4.97 -24.49
C PHE A 29 -31.08 5.15 -25.66
N PHE A 30 -31.84 4.11 -25.99
CA PHE A 30 -32.74 4.12 -27.16
C PHE A 30 -34.20 4.45 -26.83
N LEU A 31 -34.73 3.95 -25.70
CA LEU A 31 -36.14 4.11 -25.33
C LEU A 31 -36.33 5.10 -24.16
N GLY A 32 -35.26 5.62 -23.56
CA GLY A 32 -35.35 6.52 -22.42
C GLY A 32 -35.85 5.85 -21.14
N LYS A 33 -35.87 4.51 -21.07
CA LYS A 33 -36.28 3.82 -19.84
C LYS A 33 -35.17 3.87 -18.81
N ILE A 34 -35.46 4.44 -17.64
CA ILE A 34 -34.49 4.55 -16.55
C ILE A 34 -34.15 3.13 -16.06
N PRO A 35 -32.86 2.72 -16.01
CA PRO A 35 -32.47 1.38 -15.64
C PRO A 35 -32.93 1.05 -14.20
N PHE A 36 -33.25 -0.22 -13.95
CA PHE A 36 -33.79 -0.73 -12.69
C PHE A 36 -35.12 -0.11 -12.24
N THR A 37 -35.81 0.64 -13.10
CA THR A 37 -37.13 1.23 -12.82
C THR A 37 -38.09 1.03 -13.97
N ASN A 38 -39.40 1.14 -13.71
CA ASN A 38 -40.44 1.11 -14.75
C ASN A 38 -40.77 2.52 -15.31
N ILE A 39 -39.92 3.51 -15.07
CA ILE A 39 -40.17 4.90 -15.43
C ILE A 39 -39.50 5.21 -16.77
N SER A 40 -40.28 5.77 -17.70
CA SER A 40 -39.77 6.33 -18.95
C SER A 40 -39.43 7.80 -18.79
N LEU A 41 -38.25 8.22 -19.26
CA LEU A 41 -37.90 9.62 -19.36
C LEU A 41 -38.74 10.31 -20.44
N PRO A 42 -39.28 11.50 -20.15
CA PRO A 42 -39.81 12.41 -21.17
C PRO A 42 -38.80 12.64 -22.30
N ALA A 43 -39.30 12.72 -23.53
CA ALA A 43 -38.47 12.92 -24.73
C ALA A 43 -37.55 14.15 -24.62
N ILE A 44 -38.02 15.24 -24.01
CA ILE A 44 -37.24 16.46 -23.78
C ILE A 44 -36.00 16.17 -22.93
N LEU A 45 -36.14 15.37 -21.87
CA LEU A 45 -35.01 15.00 -21.01
C LEU A 45 -34.04 14.07 -21.72
N MET A 46 -34.54 13.16 -22.57
CA MET A 46 -33.69 12.34 -23.45
C MET A 46 -32.85 13.20 -24.39
N VAL A 47 -33.47 14.20 -25.04
CA VAL A 47 -32.77 15.12 -25.95
C VAL A 47 -31.71 15.92 -25.21
N ILE A 48 -32.04 16.47 -24.04
CA ILE A 48 -31.07 17.19 -23.20
C ILE A 48 -29.90 16.28 -22.80
N PHE A 49 -30.19 15.04 -22.41
CA PHE A 49 -29.17 14.06 -22.05
C PHE A 49 -28.19 13.82 -23.21
N TRP A 50 -28.69 13.57 -24.41
CA TRP A 50 -27.86 13.33 -25.58
C TRP A 50 -27.13 14.59 -26.08
N ALA A 51 -27.78 15.76 -26.06
CA ALA A 51 -27.23 17.00 -26.61
C ALA A 51 -26.24 17.69 -25.67
N ILE A 52 -26.38 17.51 -24.35
CA ILE A 52 -25.58 18.24 -23.36
C ILE A 52 -24.71 17.29 -22.57
N ILE A 53 -25.30 16.27 -21.93
CA ILE A 53 -24.59 15.42 -20.97
C ILE A 53 -23.54 14.57 -21.67
N VAL A 54 -23.87 13.98 -22.83
CA VAL A 54 -22.92 13.14 -23.58
C VAL A 54 -21.72 13.96 -24.10
N PRO A 55 -21.88 15.09 -24.81
CA PRO A 55 -20.74 15.93 -25.20
C PRO A 55 -19.92 16.44 -24.03
N LEU A 56 -20.58 16.85 -22.95
CA LEU A 56 -19.92 17.33 -21.75
C LEU A 56 -19.06 16.21 -21.12
N ALA A 57 -19.56 14.98 -21.06
CA ALA A 57 -18.81 13.83 -20.57
C ALA A 57 -17.57 13.51 -21.45
N ILE A 58 -17.69 13.65 -22.77
CA ILE A 58 -16.56 13.46 -23.70
C ILE A 58 -15.47 14.50 -23.45
N ILE A 59 -15.84 15.77 -23.26
CA ILE A 59 -14.90 16.86 -22.97
C ILE A 59 -14.26 16.66 -21.59
N LEU A 60 -15.08 16.36 -20.58
CA LEU A 60 -14.64 16.11 -19.22
C LEU A 60 -13.77 14.86 -19.11
N ARG A 61 -13.84 13.90 -20.04
CA ARG A 61 -13.00 12.69 -20.01
C ARG A 61 -11.51 13.01 -19.87
N LYS A 62 -11.03 14.03 -20.58
CA LYS A 62 -9.61 14.44 -20.49
C LYS A 62 -9.28 15.01 -19.11
N SER A 63 -10.20 15.77 -18.52
CA SER A 63 -10.08 16.32 -17.17
C SER A 63 -10.20 15.24 -16.10
N LEU A 64 -11.11 14.29 -16.23
CA LEU A 64 -11.29 13.15 -15.32
C LEU A 64 -10.01 12.33 -15.19
N SER A 65 -9.29 12.09 -16.29
CA SER A 65 -8.02 11.36 -16.23
C SER A 65 -6.97 12.12 -15.44
N ALA A 66 -6.89 13.45 -15.60
CA ALA A 66 -5.94 14.27 -14.87
C ALA A 66 -6.27 14.26 -13.37
N LEU A 67 -7.54 14.47 -13.02
CA LEU A 67 -8.03 14.38 -11.65
C LEU A 67 -7.79 13.00 -11.05
N PHE A 68 -8.00 11.93 -11.82
CA PHE A 68 -7.75 10.56 -11.35
C PHE A 68 -6.27 10.36 -10.98
N TRP A 69 -5.33 10.84 -11.80
CA TRP A 69 -3.90 10.77 -11.49
C TRP A 69 -3.54 11.60 -10.25
N GLU A 70 -4.17 12.75 -10.08
CA GLU A 70 -4.00 13.60 -8.90
C GLU A 70 -4.56 12.94 -7.63
N PHE A 71 -5.72 12.27 -7.70
CA PHE A 71 -6.23 11.47 -6.58
C PHE A 71 -5.29 10.32 -6.22
N ILE A 72 -4.73 9.64 -7.23
CA ILE A 72 -3.77 8.56 -7.01
C ILE A 72 -2.48 9.08 -6.37
N SER A 73 -1.98 10.26 -6.77
CA SER A 73 -0.78 10.84 -6.18
C SER A 73 -1.01 11.21 -4.70
N ILE A 74 -2.15 11.80 -4.38
CA ILE A 74 -2.55 12.14 -3.00
C ILE A 74 -2.70 10.86 -2.15
N ALA A 75 -3.42 9.86 -2.67
CA ALA A 75 -3.60 8.57 -1.98
C ALA A 75 -2.26 7.86 -1.78
N GLY A 76 -1.37 7.94 -2.78
CA GLY A 76 0.00 7.43 -2.73
C GLY A 76 0.83 8.11 -1.66
N GLU A 77 0.79 9.44 -1.57
CA GLU A 77 1.51 10.19 -0.54
C GLU A 77 1.02 9.84 0.87
N ILE A 78 -0.29 9.71 1.06
CA ILE A 78 -0.89 9.29 2.33
C ILE A 78 -0.45 7.87 2.71
N ALA A 79 -0.46 6.95 1.75
CA ALA A 79 -0.01 5.57 1.96
C ALA A 79 1.49 5.52 2.29
N GLN A 80 2.32 6.28 1.58
CA GLN A 80 3.74 6.41 1.84
C GLN A 80 4.00 6.99 3.23
N ARG A 81 3.27 8.03 3.66
CA ARG A 81 3.38 8.59 5.02
C ARG A 81 3.02 7.55 6.09
N ARG A 82 1.99 6.73 5.87
CA ARG A 82 1.64 5.63 6.79
C ARG A 82 2.71 4.55 6.84
N ILE A 83 3.25 4.15 5.69
CA ILE A 83 4.33 3.16 5.60
C ILE A 83 5.60 3.69 6.27
N ASN A 84 5.98 4.94 6.00
CA ASN A 84 7.16 5.58 6.58
C ASN A 84 7.06 5.69 8.11
N ARG A 85 5.88 6.05 8.66
CA ARG A 85 5.65 6.00 10.12
C ARG A 85 5.78 4.57 10.64
N LYS A 86 5.20 3.57 9.97
CA LYS A 86 5.29 2.18 10.40
C LYS A 86 6.74 1.68 10.40
N ILE A 87 7.53 1.97 9.37
CA ILE A 87 8.96 1.61 9.30
C ILE A 87 9.75 2.31 10.41
N ARG A 88 9.49 3.60 10.66
CA ARG A 88 10.19 4.35 11.74
C ARG A 88 9.92 3.78 13.14
N TYR A 89 8.75 3.20 13.39
CA TYR A 89 8.44 2.55 14.68
C TYR A 89 8.83 1.06 14.73
N PHE A 90 8.86 0.36 13.59
CA PHE A 90 9.27 -1.06 13.51
C PHE A 90 10.76 -1.27 13.38
N THR A 91 11.51 -0.24 13.01
CA THR A 91 12.97 -0.20 13.13
C THR A 91 13.29 0.59 14.40
N PRO A 92 13.17 0.00 15.62
CA PRO A 92 13.99 0.49 16.72
C PRO A 92 15.43 0.42 16.22
N ASN A 93 16.29 1.30 16.69
CA ASN A 93 17.63 1.53 16.17
C ASN A 93 18.50 0.26 16.32
N GLN A 94 18.25 -0.76 15.50
CA GLN A 94 18.84 -2.09 15.56
C GLN A 94 20.33 -1.98 15.28
N LYS A 95 20.71 -1.01 14.44
CA LYS A 95 22.11 -0.64 14.23
C LYS A 95 22.73 -0.13 15.53
N SER A 96 22.10 0.78 16.27
CA SER A 96 22.67 1.21 17.56
C SER A 96 22.66 0.13 18.62
N GLU A 97 21.64 -0.72 18.68
CA GLU A 97 21.58 -1.84 19.63
C GLU A 97 22.68 -2.87 19.34
N LEU A 98 22.91 -3.22 18.07
CA LEU A 98 24.01 -4.10 17.66
C LEU A 98 25.38 -3.45 17.89
N ILE A 99 25.51 -2.13 17.67
CA ILE A 99 26.73 -1.39 17.98
C ILE A 99 27.00 -1.42 19.50
N LEU A 100 25.99 -1.15 20.34
CA LEU A 100 26.12 -1.23 21.79
C LEU A 100 26.47 -2.65 22.26
N LEU A 101 25.86 -3.67 21.65
CA LEU A 101 26.14 -5.07 21.97
C LEU A 101 27.56 -5.48 21.55
N SER A 102 28.05 -4.96 20.42
CA SER A 102 29.42 -5.17 19.95
C SER A 102 30.44 -4.49 20.87
N ILE A 103 30.16 -3.28 21.36
CA ILE A 103 31.02 -2.55 22.30
C ILE A 103 31.06 -3.27 23.65
N TYR A 104 29.91 -3.76 24.12
CA TYR A 104 29.82 -4.52 25.37
C TYR A 104 30.59 -5.84 25.30
N LEU A 105 30.44 -6.61 24.22
CA LEU A 105 31.19 -7.86 24.02
C LEU A 105 32.70 -7.60 23.95
N LEU A 106 33.13 -6.57 23.21
CA LEU A 106 34.53 -6.21 23.08
C LEU A 106 35.14 -5.81 24.44
N SER A 107 34.42 -5.02 25.23
CA SER A 107 34.85 -4.63 26.58
C SER A 107 34.92 -5.80 27.57
N ASN A 108 34.01 -6.78 27.46
CA ASN A 108 34.08 -7.98 28.27
C ASN A 108 35.22 -8.91 27.84
N MET A 109 35.56 -8.95 26.56
CA MET A 109 36.73 -9.70 26.07
C MET A 109 38.04 -9.08 26.57
N GLU A 110 38.14 -7.76 26.59
CA GLU A 110 39.30 -7.04 27.14
C GLU A 110 39.48 -7.29 28.66
N LYS A 111 38.38 -7.41 29.41
CA LYS A 111 38.42 -7.79 30.84
C LYS A 111 38.78 -9.26 31.10
N SER A 112 38.84 -10.09 30.08
CA SER A 112 39.12 -11.53 30.19
C SER A 112 40.57 -11.92 29.88
N GLU A 113 41.45 -10.96 29.62
CA GLU A 113 42.89 -11.23 29.63
C GLU A 113 43.34 -11.62 31.05
N PRO A 114 44.02 -12.76 31.23
CA PRO A 114 44.60 -13.09 32.51
C PRO A 114 45.80 -12.16 32.70
N TYR A 115 45.72 -11.28 33.70
CA TYR A 115 46.92 -10.73 34.30
C TYR A 115 47.74 -11.92 34.82
N ASP A 116 48.77 -12.33 34.07
CA ASP A 116 49.84 -13.17 34.60
C ASP A 116 50.49 -12.37 35.73
N GLU A 117 50.07 -12.70 36.95
CA GLU A 117 50.65 -12.25 38.19
C GLU A 117 52.10 -12.76 38.21
N ILE A 118 53.04 -11.88 37.84
CA ILE A 118 54.48 -12.15 37.96
C ILE A 118 54.80 -12.20 39.46
N GLU A 119 54.58 -13.35 40.06
CA GLU A 119 55.03 -13.67 41.41
C GLU A 119 56.56 -13.78 41.37
N SER A 120 57.24 -12.73 41.84
CA SER A 120 58.69 -12.70 42.03
C SER A 120 59.12 -13.67 43.14
N GLN A 121 59.16 -14.96 42.83
CA GLN A 121 59.70 -15.97 43.73
C GLN A 121 61.23 -15.84 43.80
N LYS A 122 61.68 -15.26 44.92
CA LYS A 122 63.02 -15.41 45.51
C LYS A 122 63.56 -16.83 45.32
N LEU A 123 64.77 -16.95 44.79
CA LEU A 123 65.69 -18.03 45.17
C LEU A 123 67.15 -17.55 45.10
N ALA A 124 67.94 -18.12 46.01
CA ALA A 124 69.13 -17.61 46.70
C ALA A 124 70.44 -17.65 45.86
N PRO A 125 71.55 -17.07 46.36
CA PRO A 125 72.75 -16.77 45.58
C PRO A 125 73.69 -17.99 45.51
N SER A 126 74.45 -18.12 44.42
CA SER A 126 75.62 -19.00 44.38
C SER A 126 76.89 -18.18 44.18
N MET A 127 77.73 -18.17 45.22
CA MET A 127 79.14 -17.76 45.11
C MET A 127 79.93 -18.83 44.35
N THR A 128 80.74 -18.39 43.39
CA THR A 128 82.17 -18.71 43.20
C THR A 128 82.72 -17.85 42.07
#